data_AF-A0A239I3N2-F1
#
_entry.id   AF-A0A239I3N2-F1
#
_cell.length_a   1.000
_cell.length_b   1.000
_cell.length_c   1.000
_cell.angle_alpha   90.00
_cell.angle_beta   90.00
_cell.angle_gamma   90.00
#
_symmetry.space_group_name_H-M   'P 1'
#
loop_
_entity.id
_entity.type
_entity.pdbx_description
1 polymer ?
#
loop_
_entity_poly.entity_id
_entity_poly.type
_entity_poly.pdbx_seq_one_letter_code
_entity_poly.pdbx_strand_id
1 'polypeptide(L)'
;MKRILHAGLITVLVSMSALPAAGFSQTDEQVRQALIQQSIASYPGNCPCPYNTAANGSRCGKRSAYSKPGGHAPLCFPQDVTDKMVEDYRRANGVKPK
;
A
#
# COMPACT_ATOMS: atom_id res chain seq x y z
N MET A 1 -49.07 19.32 -23.61
CA MET A 1 -48.68 20.20 -24.73
C MET A 1 -47.77 21.29 -24.18
N LYS A 2 -46.43 21.16 -24.26
CA LYS A 2 -45.45 21.97 -25.04
C LYS A 2 -44.20 22.02 -24.13
N ARG A 3 -42.93 21.95 -24.52
CA ARG A 3 -42.18 21.77 -25.77
C ARG A 3 -40.80 21.25 -25.33
N ILE A 4 -40.27 20.27 -26.04
CA ILE A 4 -38.90 19.80 -25.91
C ILE A 4 -38.01 20.83 -26.63
N LEU A 5 -36.96 21.36 -25.98
CA LEU A 5 -35.83 21.96 -26.68
C LEU A 5 -34.54 21.38 -26.08
N HIS A 6 -33.89 20.51 -26.86
CA HIS A 6 -32.59 19.92 -26.58
C HIS A 6 -31.52 21.00 -26.71
N ALA A 7 -30.68 21.17 -25.69
CA ALA A 7 -29.49 22.00 -25.77
C ALA A 7 -28.26 21.20 -25.32
N GLY A 8 -27.58 20.62 -26.31
CA GLY A 8 -26.13 20.36 -26.26
C GLY A 8 -25.67 19.19 -25.41
N LEU A 9 -25.84 17.96 -25.89
CA LEU A 9 -24.95 16.86 -25.51
C LEU A 9 -23.59 17.11 -26.18
N ILE A 10 -22.70 17.84 -25.51
CA ILE A 10 -21.30 17.97 -25.95
C ILE A 10 -20.59 16.69 -25.54
N THR A 11 -20.60 15.69 -26.42
CA THR A 11 -19.79 14.48 -26.25
C THR A 11 -18.33 14.84 -26.56
N VAL A 12 -17.60 15.30 -25.55
CA VAL A 12 -16.14 15.49 -25.66
C VAL A 12 -15.51 14.09 -25.76
N LEU A 13 -15.18 13.66 -26.98
CA LEU A 13 -14.30 12.52 -27.20
C LEU A 13 -12.90 12.90 -26.74
N VAL A 14 -12.62 12.70 -25.44
CA VAL A 14 -11.27 12.78 -24.91
C VAL A 14 -10.48 11.62 -25.49
N SER A 15 -9.68 11.90 -26.51
CA SER A 15 -8.70 10.97 -27.07
C SER A 15 -7.71 10.59 -25.96
N MET A 16 -7.86 9.40 -25.41
CA MET A 16 -7.03 8.87 -24.34
C MET A 16 -5.67 8.45 -24.93
N SER A 17 -4.75 9.40 -25.05
CA SER A 17 -3.36 9.10 -25.40
C SER A 17 -2.74 8.28 -24.26
N ALA A 18 -2.43 7.01 -24.55
CA ALA A 18 -1.74 6.12 -23.63
C ALA A 18 -0.32 6.65 -23.39
N LEU A 19 -0.07 7.16 -22.18
CA LEU A 19 1.27 7.52 -21.73
C LEU A 19 2.12 6.24 -21.59
N PRO A 20 3.40 6.26 -21.99
CA PRO A 20 4.29 5.14 -21.74
C PRO A 20 4.47 4.98 -20.23
N ALA A 21 4.24 3.77 -19.73
CA ALA A 21 4.53 3.41 -18.34
C ALA A 21 6.05 3.49 -18.12
N ALA A 22 6.55 4.65 -17.71
CA ALA A 22 7.90 4.77 -17.19
C ALA A 22 7.99 3.82 -15.98
N GLY A 23 8.84 2.80 -16.08
CA GLY A 23 9.04 1.85 -14.99
C GLY A 23 9.54 2.58 -13.75
N PHE A 24 8.82 2.47 -12.64
CA PHE A 24 9.25 3.04 -11.37
C PHE A 24 10.43 2.22 -10.83
N SER A 25 11.61 2.86 -10.71
CA SER A 25 12.76 2.26 -10.01
C SER A 25 12.69 2.58 -8.52
N GLN A 26 12.84 1.57 -7.66
CA GLN A 26 12.84 1.72 -6.19
C GLN A 26 14.08 1.07 -5.56
N THR A 27 14.62 1.71 -4.52
CA THR A 27 15.65 1.10 -3.67
C THR A 27 15.07 -0.07 -2.87
N ASP A 28 15.94 -0.96 -2.38
CA ASP A 28 15.52 -2.04 -1.50
C ASP A 28 14.79 -1.52 -0.26
N GLU A 29 15.27 -0.42 0.33
CA GLU A 29 14.62 0.21 1.48
C GLU A 29 13.19 0.65 1.15
N GLN A 30 12.96 1.27 -0.01
CA GLN A 30 11.62 1.68 -0.43
C GLN A 30 10.68 0.47 -0.61
N VAL A 31 11.20 -0.64 -1.14
CA VAL A 31 10.41 -1.88 -1.28
C VAL A 31 10.11 -2.50 0.09
N ARG A 32 11.07 -2.52 1.02
CA ARG A 32 10.87 -3.00 2.39
C ARG A 32 9.79 -2.19 3.10
N GLN A 33 9.84 -0.86 2.97
CA GLN A 33 8.81 0.02 3.54
C GLN A 33 7.43 -0.23 2.92
N ALA A 34 7.34 -0.45 1.61
CA ALA A 34 6.07 -0.78 0.96
C ALA A 34 5.48 -2.10 1.50
N LEU A 35 6.31 -3.14 1.68
CA LEU A 35 5.89 -4.42 2.24
C LEU A 35 5.43 -4.29 3.70
N ILE A 36 6.14 -3.51 4.53
CA ILE A 36 5.73 -3.21 5.91
C ILE A 36 4.38 -2.50 5.94
N GLN A 37 4.19 -1.49 5.08
CA GLN A 37 2.91 -0.77 4.97
C GLN A 37 1.78 -1.69 4.55
N GLN A 38 2.00 -2.57 3.58
CA GLN A 38 1.00 -3.55 3.15
C GLN A 38 0.67 -4.54 4.27
N SER A 39 1.67 -5.00 5.04
CA SER A 39 1.45 -5.87 6.19
C SER A 39 0.65 -5.19 7.30
N ILE A 40 0.90 -3.91 7.55
CA ILE A 40 0.15 -3.12 8.54
C ILE A 40 -1.28 -2.89 8.07
N ALA A 41 -1.47 -2.52 6.81
CA ALA A 41 -2.79 -2.21 6.23
C ALA A 41 -3.71 -3.44 6.13
N SER A 42 -3.13 -4.63 5.96
CA SER A 42 -3.88 -5.90 5.90
C SER A 42 -4.24 -6.46 7.28
N TYR A 43 -3.71 -5.91 8.36
CA TYR A 43 -4.00 -6.40 9.71
C TYR A 43 -5.39 -5.92 10.17
N PRO A 44 -6.32 -6.82 10.57
CA PRO A 44 -7.74 -6.50 10.77
C PRO A 44 -8.05 -5.77 12.10
N GLY A 45 -7.04 -5.38 12.87
CA GLY A 45 -7.22 -4.85 14.22
C GLY A 45 -6.31 -3.69 14.57
N ASN A 46 -6.45 -3.22 15.81
CA ASN A 46 -5.56 -2.22 16.36
C ASN A 46 -4.22 -2.85 16.77
N CYS A 47 -3.17 -2.05 16.69
CA CYS A 47 -1.82 -2.43 17.13
C CYS A 47 -1.18 -3.61 16.36
N PRO A 48 -0.99 -3.54 15.04
CA PRO A 48 -0.13 -4.50 14.35
C PRO A 48 1.31 -4.44 14.86
N CYS A 49 1.91 -3.23 14.90
CA CYS A 49 3.32 -3.03 15.26
C CYS A 49 3.51 -2.29 16.60
N PRO A 50 4.68 -2.44 17.27
CA PRO A 50 4.93 -1.83 18.58
C PRO A 50 4.90 -0.30 18.56
N TYR A 51 5.24 0.31 17.43
CA TYR A 51 5.26 1.75 17.25
C TYR A 51 3.93 2.35 16.81
N ASN A 52 2.93 1.54 16.46
CA ASN A 52 1.59 2.08 16.20
C ASN A 52 0.97 2.65 17.48
N THR A 53 -0.08 3.43 17.27
CA THR A 53 -0.85 4.07 18.33
C THR A 53 -2.18 3.34 18.49
N ALA A 54 -2.56 3.04 19.73
CA ALA A 54 -3.87 2.50 20.05
C ALA A 54 -4.95 3.60 19.98
N ALA A 55 -6.23 3.21 19.97
CA ALA A 55 -7.36 4.14 19.87
C ALA A 55 -7.38 5.24 20.95
N ASN A 56 -6.75 5.01 22.11
CA ASN A 56 -6.63 5.98 23.21
C ASN A 56 -5.36 6.85 23.13
N GLY A 57 -4.63 6.85 22.01
CA GLY A 57 -3.42 7.66 21.83
C GLY A 57 -2.14 7.07 22.42
N SER A 58 -2.20 5.97 23.17
CA SER A 58 -1.00 5.32 23.72
C SER A 58 -0.25 4.48 22.69
N ARG A 59 1.08 4.37 22.81
CA ARG A 59 1.88 3.43 21.98
C ARG A 59 1.46 1.99 22.25
N CYS A 60 1.37 1.18 21.21
CA CYS A 60 1.00 -0.22 21.32
C CYS A 60 2.03 -1.02 22.14
N GLY A 61 3.32 -0.84 21.84
CA GLY A 61 4.43 -1.51 22.53
C GLY A 61 4.22 -3.03 22.59
N LYS A 62 4.35 -3.59 23.80
CA LYS A 62 4.18 -5.03 24.07
C LYS A 62 2.78 -5.58 23.78
N ARG A 63 1.77 -4.71 23.60
CA ARG A 63 0.40 -5.14 23.26
C ARG A 63 0.21 -5.42 21.76
N SER A 64 1.19 -5.04 20.93
CA SER A 64 1.12 -5.23 19.48
C SER A 64 1.09 -6.72 19.10
N ALA A 65 0.52 -7.02 17.93
CA ALA A 65 0.52 -8.38 17.38
C ALA A 65 1.96 -8.90 17.24
N TYR A 66 2.86 -8.08 16.69
CA TYR A 66 4.28 -8.36 16.57
C TYR A 66 4.95 -8.79 17.89
N SER A 67 4.59 -8.15 19.01
CA SER A 67 5.21 -8.45 20.31
C SER A 67 4.56 -9.62 21.07
N LYS A 68 3.37 -10.07 20.68
CA LYS A 68 2.63 -11.11 21.40
C LYS A 68 3.01 -12.51 20.90
N PRO A 69 3.31 -13.46 21.80
CA PRO A 69 3.57 -14.84 21.39
C PRO A 69 2.29 -15.50 20.84
N GLY A 70 2.42 -16.27 19.75
CA GLY A 70 1.35 -17.09 19.19
C GLY A 70 0.23 -16.34 18.45
N GLY A 71 0.43 -15.06 18.12
CA GLY A 71 -0.52 -14.25 17.36
C GLY A 71 -0.16 -14.10 15.88
N HIS A 72 -0.83 -13.15 15.20
CA HIS A 72 -0.41 -12.67 13.89
C HIS A 72 1.02 -12.12 13.94
N ALA A 73 1.81 -12.37 12.88
CA ALA A 73 3.18 -11.90 12.74
C ALA A 73 3.29 -10.86 11.60
N PRO A 74 2.81 -9.62 11.79
CA PRO A 74 2.97 -8.58 10.78
C PRO A 74 4.44 -8.20 10.61
N LEU A 75 4.80 -7.73 9.42
CA LEU A 75 6.08 -7.08 9.17
C LEU A 75 6.05 -5.69 9.78
N CYS A 76 7.03 -5.39 10.62
CA CYS A 76 7.09 -4.11 11.33
C CYS A 76 8.40 -3.36 11.10
N PHE A 77 9.48 -4.06 10.82
CA PHE A 77 10.82 -3.48 10.65
C PHE A 77 11.47 -3.98 9.36
N PRO A 78 12.45 -3.23 8.79
CA PRO A 78 13.13 -3.64 7.57
C PRO A 78 13.81 -5.02 7.64
N GLN A 79 14.22 -5.44 8.84
CA GLN A 79 14.84 -6.74 9.11
C GLN A 79 13.84 -7.90 9.04
N ASP A 80 12.54 -7.62 9.19
CA ASP A 80 11.49 -8.63 9.03
C ASP A 80 11.27 -8.99 7.55
N VAL A 81 11.71 -8.11 6.66
CA VAL A 81 11.62 -8.30 5.21
C VAL A 81 12.88 -9.01 4.72
N THR A 82 12.73 -10.12 4.02
CA THR A 82 13.87 -10.81 3.41
C THR A 82 14.15 -10.27 2.01
N ASP A 83 15.37 -10.48 1.50
CA ASP A 83 15.73 -10.10 0.12
C ASP A 83 14.83 -10.79 -0.90
N LYS A 84 14.46 -12.05 -0.63
CA LYS A 84 13.49 -12.79 -1.43
C LYS A 84 12.13 -12.10 -1.52
N MET A 85 11.65 -11.52 -0.41
CA MET A 85 10.38 -10.76 -0.42
C MET A 85 10.49 -9.49 -1.27
N VAL A 86 11.65 -8.81 -1.25
CA VAL A 86 11.93 -7.65 -2.12
C VAL A 86 11.91 -8.05 -3.59
N GLU A 87 12.58 -9.15 -3.95
CA GLU A 87 12.58 -9.68 -5.32
C GLU A 87 11.18 -10.08 -5.79
N ASP A 88 10.43 -10.78 -4.94
CA ASP A 88 9.06 -11.22 -5.24
C ASP A 88 8.13 -10.02 -5.43
N TYR A 89 8.25 -8.97 -4.60
CA TYR A 89 7.52 -7.71 -4.76
C TYR A 89 7.85 -7.03 -6.09
N ARG A 90 9.15 -6.93 -6.44
CA ARG A 90 9.59 -6.33 -7.70
C ARG A 90 9.03 -7.05 -8.90
N ARG A 91 9.07 -8.38 -8.90
CA ARG A 91 8.54 -9.22 -9.97
C ARG A 91 7.02 -9.05 -10.11
N ALA A 92 6.29 -8.97 -9.00
CA ALA A 92 4.83 -8.80 -9.01
C ALA A 92 4.39 -7.40 -9.49
N ASN A 93 5.19 -6.36 -9.24
CA ASN A 93 4.81 -4.97 -9.50
C ASN A 93 5.56 -4.32 -10.68
N GLY A 94 6.43 -5.06 -11.38
CA GLY A 94 7.24 -4.51 -12.48
C GLY A 94 8.23 -3.42 -12.02
N VAL A 95 8.60 -3.42 -10.73
CA VAL A 95 9.50 -2.43 -10.13
C VAL A 95 10.95 -2.84 -10.41
N LYS A 96 11.72 -1.92 -10.99
CA LYS A 96 13.15 -2.15 -11.26
C LYS A 96 13.99 -1.79 -10.03
N PRO A 97 15.11 -2.49 -9.78
CA PRO A 97 16.08 -2.02 -8.80
C PRO A 97 16.58 -0.63 -9.20
N LYS A 98 16.68 0.27 -8.21
CA LYS A 98 17.28 1.59 -8.36
C LYS A 98 18.78 1.54 -8.13
#